data_AF-A0A7J2MFG6-F1
#
_entry.id   AF-A0A7J2MFG6-F1
#
_cell.length_a   1.000
_cell.length_b   1.000
_cell.length_c   1.000
_cell.angle_alpha   90.00
_cell.angle_beta   90.00
_cell.angle_gamma   90.00
#
_symmetry.space_group_name_H-M   'P 1'
#
loop_
_entity.id
_entity.type
_entity.pdbx_description
1 polymer ?
#
loop_
_entity_poly.entity_id
_entity_poly.type
_entity_poly.pdbx_seq_one_letter_code
_entity_poly.pdbx_strand_id
1 'polypeptide(L)' 'MIDEKDRLILEILRDNARTPLTMIAEKLGVSESTVRKRVKLLEDGD' A
#
# COMPACT_ATOMS: atom_id res chain seq x y z
N MET A 1 11.26 7.18 -4.88
CA MET A 1 12.09 6.23 -4.09
C MET A 1 11.17 5.43 -3.18
N ILE A 2 11.15 4.11 -3.36
CA ILE A 2 10.29 3.17 -2.61
C ILE A 2 10.82 3.01 -1.18
N ASP A 3 9.96 3.21 -0.19
CA ASP A 3 10.28 2.95 1.23
C ASP A 3 9.74 1.60 1.73
N GLU A 4 9.97 1.30 3.01
CA GLU A 4 9.58 0.02 3.60
C GLU A 4 8.06 -0.21 3.61
N LYS A 5 7.26 0.84 3.81
CA LYS A 5 5.81 0.71 3.77
C LYS A 5 5.32 0.42 2.36
N ASP A 6 5.96 1.01 1.35
CA ASP A 6 5.63 0.72 -0.04
C ASP A 6 5.91 -0.75 -0.40
N ARG A 7 7.03 -1.31 0.07
CA ARG A 7 7.34 -2.74 -0.10
C ARG A 7 6.29 -3.62 0.56
N LEU A 8 5.89 -3.33 1.79
CA LEU A 8 4.87 -4.10 2.49
C LEU A 8 3.51 -4.01 1.79
N ILE A 9 3.13 -2.86 1.24
CA ILE A 9 1.92 -2.70 0.43
C ILE A 9 1.99 -3.62 -0.80
N LEU A 10 3.12 -3.61 -1.51
CA LEU A 10 3.33 -4.46 -2.68
C LEU A 10 3.30 -5.96 -2.32
N GLU A 11 3.88 -6.35 -1.20
CA GLU A 11 3.84 -7.75 -0.74
C GLU A 11 2.40 -8.22 -0.45
N ILE A 12 1.61 -7.39 0.25
CA ILE A 12 0.22 -7.71 0.55
C ILE A 12 -0.62 -7.80 -0.72
N LEU A 13 -0.45 -6.87 -1.66
CA LEU A 13 -1.18 -6.87 -2.93
C LEU A 13 -0.72 -7.99 -3.87
N ARG A 14 0.55 -8.38 -3.82
CA ARG A 14 1.09 -9.52 -4.57
C ARG A 14 0.50 -10.85 -4.08
N ASP A 15 0.28 -10.99 -2.77
CA ASP A 15 -0.39 -12.15 -2.18
C ASP A 15 -1.90 -12.14 -2.48
N ASN A 16 -2.55 -11.00 -2.29
CA ASN A 16 -3.96 -10.82 -2.62
C ASN A 16 -4.28 -9.38 -3.06
N ALA A 17 -4.41 -9.18 -4.38
CA ALA A 17 -4.71 -7.88 -4.98
C ALA A 17 -6.11 -7.34 -4.63
N ARG A 18 -7.02 -8.18 -4.10
CA ARG A 18 -8.34 -7.76 -3.64
C ARG A 18 -8.35 -7.32 -2.16
N THR A 19 -7.19 -7.30 -1.50
CA THR A 19 -7.10 -6.84 -0.11
C THR A 19 -7.59 -5.39 -0.01
N PRO A 20 -8.60 -5.09 0.82
CA PRO A 20 -9.08 -3.73 1.01
C PRO A 20 -7.98 -2.82 1.58
N LEU A 21 -7.90 -1.58 1.09
CA LEU A 21 -6.90 -0.61 1.56
C LEU A 21 -7.02 -0.30 3.05
N THR A 22 -8.22 -0.40 3.63
CA THR A 22 -8.47 -0.28 5.06
C THR A 22 -7.72 -1.35 5.87
N MET A 23 -7.75 -2.60 5.44
CA MET A 23 -7.01 -3.68 6.10
C MET A 23 -5.50 -3.50 6.00
N ILE A 24 -5.01 -3.01 4.85
CA ILE A 24 -3.59 -2.67 4.67
C ILE A 24 -3.20 -1.54 5.62
N ALA A 25 -4.05 -0.52 5.74
CA ALA A 25 -3.82 0.63 6.62
C ALA A 25 -3.76 0.23 8.10
N GLU A 26 -4.68 -0.63 8.54
CA GLU A 26 -4.67 -1.21 9.90
C GLU A 26 -3.37 -2.00 10.16
N LYS A 27 -2.96 -2.86 9.21
CA LYS A 27 -1.73 -3.66 9.33
C LYS A 27 -0.46 -2.81 9.38
N LEU A 28 -0.46 -1.64 8.74
CA LEU A 28 0.70 -0.75 8.65
C LEU A 28 0.67 0.41 9.66
N GLY A 29 -0.38 0.51 10.48
CA GLY A 29 -0.54 1.59 11.47
C GLY A 29 -0.63 2.98 10.84
N VAL A 30 -1.31 3.11 9.71
CA VAL A 30 -1.51 4.39 8.98
C VAL A 30 -2.97 4.58 8.59
N SER A 31 -3.30 5.74 8.03
CA SER A 31 -4.64 5.97 7.47
C SER A 31 -4.82 5.29 6.11
N GLU A 32 -6.05 4.93 5.75
CA GLU A 32 -6.39 4.43 4.41
C GLU A 32 -5.96 5.42 3.31
N SER A 33 -6.16 6.73 3.54
CA SER A 33 -5.73 7.80 2.63
C SER A 33 -4.23 7.78 2.37
N THR A 34 -3.42 7.44 3.39
CA THR A 34 -1.96 7.28 3.25
C THR A 34 -1.62 6.10 2.34
N VAL A 35 -2.28 4.96 2.53
CA VAL A 35 -2.09 3.77 1.68
C VAL A 35 -2.51 4.07 0.24
N ARG A 36 -3.70 4.67 0.05
CA ARG A 36 -4.21 5.06 -1.27
C ARG A 36 -3.25 5.95 -2.03
N LYS A 37 -2.67 6.96 -1.37
CA LYS A 37 -1.68 7.85 -1.99
C LYS A 37 -0.43 7.08 -2.42
N ARG A 38 0.07 6.17 -1.58
CA ARG A 38 1.24 5.35 -1.87
C ARG A 38 1.01 4.39 -3.05
N VAL A 39 -0.13 3.69 -3.06
CA VAL A 39 -0.53 2.82 -4.18
C VAL A 39 -0.55 3.61 -5.49
N LYS A 40 -1.16 4.79 -5.49
CA LYS A 40 -1.20 5.64 -6.69
C LYS A 40 0.20 6.03 -7.19
N LEU A 41 1.11 6.42 -6.28
CA LEU A 41 2.49 6.75 -6.66
C LEU A 41 3.24 5.54 -7.24
N LEU A 42 2.97 4.33 -6.72
CA LEU A 42 3.55 3.09 -7.22
C LEU A 42 3.00 2.69 -8.60
N GLU A 43 1.73 3.01 -8.89
CA GLU A 43 1.11 2.81 -10.20
C GLU A 43 1.62 3.80 -11.25
N ASP A 44 1.81 5.06 -10.86
CA ASP A 44 2.22 6.16 -11.74
C ASP A 44 3.72 6.07 -12.14
N GLY A 45 4.54 5.32 -11.39
CA GLY A 45 5.92 4.94 -11.78
C GLY A 45 7.03 5.95 -11.48
N ASP A 46 6.90 6.77 -10.43
CA ASP A 46 7.92 7.75 -9.97
C ASP A 46 9.09 7.17 -9.15
#